data_AF-A0A1Y6G8N8-F1
#
_entry.id   AF-A0A1Y6G8N8-F1
#
_cell.length_a   1.000
_cell.length_b   1.000
_cell.length_c   1.000
_cell.angle_alpha   90.00
_cell.angle_beta   90.00
_cell.angle_gamma   90.00
#
_symmetry.space_group_name_H-M   'P 1'
#
loop_
_entity.id
_entity.type
_entity.pdbx_description
1 polymer ?
#
loop_
_entity_poly.entity_id
_entity_poly.type
_entity_poly.pdbx_seq_one_letter_code
_entity_poly.pdbx_strand_id
1 'polypeptide(L)'
;MLLIISTLLVIIYTTICITKVYNHKNHLVNMTGMTVVMVLVMSSSLVVGLITGIAVKGDLTLSTIIAISFSISVGILVGSFINLLTLVEGIAGGIMGGMMGAMLGVMLPLDNFKLMLVFTDVLFIISSLFIILIINSELKKNGESISFYPRSFPWIVTSLISAMIILTFAQLESKPALSKSIVQKEHHHHNE
;
A
#
# COMPACT_ATOMS: atom_id res chain seq x y z
N MET A 1 17.11 -4.43 -1.02
CA MET A 1 16.56 -5.00 0.23
C MET A 1 15.24 -4.32 0.61
N LEU A 2 15.19 -2.99 0.65
CA LEU A 2 13.98 -2.23 0.99
C LEU A 2 12.75 -2.56 0.11
N LEU A 3 12.93 -2.70 -1.22
CA LEU A 3 11.85 -3.13 -2.13
C LEU A 3 11.28 -4.51 -1.78
N ILE A 4 12.12 -5.48 -1.39
CA ILE A 4 11.68 -6.84 -1.05
C ILE A 4 10.85 -6.81 0.24
N ILE A 5 11.26 -6.00 1.21
CA ILE A 5 10.53 -5.82 2.47
C ILE A 5 9.17 -5.18 2.21
N SER A 6 9.12 -4.11 1.40
CA SER A 6 7.88 -3.43 1.01
C SER A 6 6.93 -4.40 0.27
N THR A 7 7.42 -5.15 -0.73
CA THR A 7 6.60 -6.15 -1.43
C THR A 7 6.02 -7.21 -0.49
N LEU A 8 6.83 -7.78 0.41
CA LEU A 8 6.36 -8.77 1.38
C LEU A 8 5.30 -8.19 2.31
N LEU A 9 5.49 -6.96 2.79
CA LEU A 9 4.56 -6.27 3.66
C LEU A 9 3.21 -6.03 2.97
N VAL A 10 3.23 -5.53 1.73
CA VAL A 10 2.02 -5.32 0.94
C VAL A 10 1.26 -6.63 0.75
N ILE A 11 1.96 -7.72 0.41
CA ILE A 11 1.34 -9.03 0.24
C ILE A 11 0.67 -9.48 1.54
N ILE A 12 1.39 -9.44 2.66
CA ILE A 12 0.86 -9.88 3.97
C ILE A 12 -0.38 -9.07 4.35
N TYR A 13 -0.30 -7.74 4.34
CA TYR A 13 -1.42 -6.88 4.72
C TYR A 13 -2.62 -7.02 3.78
N THR A 14 -2.37 -7.11 2.47
CA THR A 14 -3.43 -7.32 1.48
C THR A 14 -4.12 -8.65 1.71
N THR A 15 -3.37 -9.75 1.87
CA THR A 15 -3.95 -11.07 2.16
C THR A 15 -4.81 -11.04 3.41
N ILE A 16 -4.36 -10.41 4.50
CA ILE A 16 -5.16 -10.39 5.72
C ILE A 16 -6.43 -9.54 5.56
N CYS A 17 -6.34 -8.39 4.86
CA CYS A 17 -7.51 -7.59 4.54
C CYS A 17 -8.51 -8.40 3.71
N ILE A 18 -8.03 -9.13 2.70
CA ILE A 18 -8.87 -10.03 1.87
C ILE A 18 -9.55 -11.09 2.72
N THR A 19 -8.83 -11.77 3.62
CA THR A 19 -9.43 -12.77 4.52
C THR A 19 -10.51 -12.15 5.40
N LYS A 20 -10.29 -10.93 5.91
CA LYS A 20 -11.28 -10.25 6.75
C LYS A 20 -12.53 -9.86 5.97
N VAL A 21 -12.37 -9.36 4.75
CA VAL A 21 -13.47 -9.04 3.83
C VAL A 21 -14.25 -10.30 3.47
N TYR A 22 -13.56 -11.40 3.16
CA TYR A 22 -14.18 -12.69 2.85
C TYR A 22 -15.03 -13.23 4.00
N ASN A 23 -14.52 -13.15 5.24
CA ASN A 23 -15.23 -13.64 6.43
C ASN A 23 -16.49 -12.83 6.75
N HIS A 24 -16.52 -11.53 6.41
CA HIS A 24 -17.65 -10.65 6.71
C HIS A 24 -18.44 -10.23 5.45
N LYS A 25 -18.26 -10.94 4.33
CA LYS A 25 -18.86 -10.58 3.04
C LYS A 25 -20.38 -10.40 3.09
N ASN A 26 -21.07 -11.20 3.92
CA ASN A 26 -22.53 -11.15 4.06
C ASN A 26 -23.03 -9.84 4.68
N HIS A 27 -22.20 -9.15 5.47
CA HIS A 27 -22.52 -7.86 6.09
C HIS A 27 -22.03 -6.66 5.27
N LEU A 28 -21.26 -6.89 4.21
CA LEU A 28 -20.62 -5.87 3.39
C LEU A 28 -21.33 -5.65 2.05
N VAL A 29 -22.57 -6.11 1.89
CA VAL A 29 -23.33 -5.97 0.62
C VAL A 29 -23.73 -4.51 0.33
N ASN A 30 -23.67 -3.64 1.35
CA ASN A 30 -23.97 -2.20 1.25
C ASN A 30 -22.81 -1.39 0.63
N MET A 31 -23.02 -0.07 0.46
CA MET A 31 -21.99 0.86 -0.04
C MET A 31 -20.67 0.82 0.75
N THR A 32 -20.72 0.39 2.01
CA THR A 32 -19.52 0.17 2.84
C THR A 32 -18.56 -0.86 2.23
N GLY A 33 -19.07 -1.97 1.68
CA GLY A 33 -18.22 -2.99 1.06
C GLY A 33 -17.56 -2.51 -0.22
N MET A 34 -18.29 -1.72 -1.00
CA MET A 34 -17.79 -1.06 -2.19
C MET A 34 -16.61 -0.13 -1.87
N THR A 35 -16.75 0.76 -0.90
CA THR A 35 -15.65 1.64 -0.45
C THR A 35 -14.46 0.85 0.10
N VAL A 36 -14.71 -0.22 0.86
CA VAL A 36 -13.64 -1.08 1.40
C VAL A 36 -12.82 -1.73 0.28
N VAL A 37 -13.47 -2.29 -0.74
CA VAL A 37 -12.79 -2.91 -1.87
C VAL A 37 -12.04 -1.88 -2.69
N MET A 38 -12.68 -0.73 -3.00
CA MET A 38 -12.03 0.35 -3.75
C MET A 38 -10.76 0.82 -3.06
N VAL A 39 -10.81 1.12 -1.76
CA VAL A 39 -9.66 1.61 -0.98
C VAL A 39 -8.57 0.55 -0.88
N LEU A 40 -8.93 -0.72 -0.64
CA LEU A 40 -7.97 -1.82 -0.55
C LEU A 40 -7.23 -2.05 -1.88
N VAL A 41 -7.99 -2.14 -2.98
CA VAL A 41 -7.42 -2.40 -4.30
C VAL A 41 -6.60 -1.20 -4.77
N MET A 42 -7.12 0.03 -4.68
CA MET A 42 -6.37 1.22 -5.08
C MET A 42 -5.05 1.37 -4.31
N SER A 43 -5.08 1.23 -2.99
CA SER A 43 -3.89 1.46 -2.17
C SER A 43 -2.84 0.35 -2.35
N SER A 44 -3.24 -0.92 -2.45
CA SER A 44 -2.31 -2.02 -2.76
C SER A 44 -1.73 -1.91 -4.17
N SER A 45 -2.57 -1.60 -5.18
CA SER A 45 -2.15 -1.40 -6.57
C SER A 45 -1.19 -0.23 -6.75
N LEU A 46 -1.35 0.85 -5.97
CA LEU A 46 -0.46 2.01 -6.01
C LEU A 46 0.95 1.61 -5.54
N VAL A 47 1.07 0.88 -4.43
CA VAL A 47 2.37 0.42 -3.92
C VAL A 47 3.03 -0.55 -4.89
N VAL A 48 2.27 -1.52 -5.43
CA VAL A 48 2.80 -2.49 -6.41
C VAL A 48 3.21 -1.81 -7.71
N GLY A 49 2.43 -0.84 -8.18
CA GLY A 49 2.78 0.00 -9.33
C GLY A 49 4.07 0.77 -9.09
N LEU A 50 4.22 1.37 -7.92
CA LEU A 50 5.44 2.10 -7.52
C LEU A 50 6.67 1.18 -7.53
N ILE A 51 6.56 -0.02 -6.94
CA ILE A 51 7.64 -1.01 -6.92
C ILE A 51 8.01 -1.44 -8.35
N THR A 52 7.01 -1.69 -9.19
CA THR A 52 7.22 -2.11 -10.58
C THR A 52 7.88 -1.00 -11.40
N GLY A 53 7.46 0.26 -11.21
CA GLY A 53 8.05 1.42 -11.89
C GLY A 53 9.49 1.70 -11.48
N ILE A 54 9.85 1.38 -10.24
CA ILE A 54 11.23 1.46 -9.76
C ILE A 54 12.07 0.28 -10.28
N ALA A 55 11.47 -0.91 -10.41
CA ALA A 55 12.17 -2.12 -10.86
C ALA A 55 12.44 -2.13 -12.37
N VAL A 56 11.49 -1.65 -13.18
CA VAL A 56 11.58 -1.60 -14.65
C VAL A 56 11.82 -0.15 -15.10
N LYS A 57 12.85 0.50 -14.53
CA LYS A 57 13.25 1.85 -14.93
C LYS A 57 13.67 1.86 -16.39
N GLY A 58 13.02 2.72 -17.19
CA GLY A 58 13.31 2.91 -18.61
C GLY A 58 12.10 2.75 -19.52
N ASP A 59 11.15 1.89 -19.14
CA ASP A 59 9.96 1.59 -19.94
C ASP A 59 8.67 1.76 -19.14
N LEU A 60 8.11 2.98 -19.19
CA LEU A 60 6.82 3.31 -18.55
C LEU A 60 5.70 2.37 -19.03
N THR A 61 5.70 2.04 -20.32
CA THR A 61 4.70 1.15 -20.92
C THR A 61 4.74 -0.24 -20.28
N LEU A 62 5.93 -0.83 -20.17
CA LEU A 62 6.11 -2.18 -19.64
C LEU A 62 5.74 -2.22 -18.14
N SER A 63 6.22 -1.25 -17.36
CA SER A 63 5.87 -1.13 -15.95
C SER A 63 4.36 -0.98 -15.73
N THR A 64 3.69 -0.19 -16.56
CA THR A 64 2.25 0.07 -16.42
C THR A 64 1.43 -1.18 -16.78
N ILE A 65 1.80 -1.91 -17.84
CA ILE A 65 1.12 -3.14 -18.24
C ILE A 65 1.21 -4.20 -17.13
N ILE A 66 2.39 -4.38 -16.52
CA ILE A 66 2.57 -5.34 -15.41
C ILE A 66 1.75 -4.90 -14.19
N ALA A 67 1.83 -3.62 -13.82
CA ALA A 67 1.12 -3.08 -12.66
C ALA A 67 -0.41 -3.21 -12.82
N ILE A 68 -0.95 -2.86 -13.99
CA ILE A 68 -2.38 -2.97 -14.27
C ILE A 68 -2.83 -4.43 -14.30
N SER A 69 -2.08 -5.32 -14.95
CA SER A 69 -2.43 -6.74 -15.03
C SER A 69 -2.54 -7.37 -13.63
N PHE A 70 -1.56 -7.11 -12.76
CA PHE A 70 -1.61 -7.54 -11.37
C PHE A 70 -2.80 -6.93 -10.61
N SER A 71 -3.02 -5.62 -10.80
CA SER A 71 -4.10 -4.88 -10.13
C SER A 71 -5.49 -5.37 -10.51
N ILE A 72 -5.70 -5.75 -11.77
CA ILE A 72 -6.95 -6.34 -12.24
C ILE A 72 -7.18 -7.70 -11.58
N SER A 73 -6.15 -8.55 -11.50
CA SER A 73 -6.27 -9.85 -10.82
C SER A 73 -6.68 -9.70 -9.35
N VAL A 74 -6.08 -8.75 -8.64
CA VAL A 74 -6.44 -8.44 -7.24
C VAL A 74 -7.86 -7.88 -7.17
N GLY A 75 -8.21 -6.90 -8.02
CA GLY A 75 -9.54 -6.30 -8.06
C GLY A 75 -10.65 -7.32 -8.33
N ILE A 76 -10.41 -8.27 -9.25
CA ILE A 76 -11.34 -9.36 -9.54
C ILE A 76 -11.52 -10.26 -8.32
N LEU A 77 -10.40 -10.68 -7.70
CA LEU A 77 -10.43 -11.59 -6.57
C LEU A 77 -11.21 -10.99 -5.39
N VAL A 78 -10.91 -9.75 -5.01
CA VAL A 78 -11.54 -9.10 -3.85
C VAL A 78 -13.00 -8.73 -4.15
N GLY A 79 -13.25 -8.13 -5.32
CA GLY A 79 -14.59 -7.65 -5.67
C GLY A 79 -15.60 -8.77 -5.93
N SER A 80 -15.14 -9.94 -6.42
CA SER A 80 -16.01 -11.10 -6.65
C SER A 80 -16.60 -11.68 -5.36
N PHE A 81 -16.05 -11.37 -4.19
CA PHE A 81 -16.58 -11.88 -2.92
C PHE A 81 -17.84 -11.16 -2.43
N ILE A 82 -18.17 -9.97 -2.97
CA ILE A 82 -19.28 -9.15 -2.48
C ILE A 82 -20.42 -9.08 -3.49
N ASN A 83 -20.26 -8.32 -4.57
CA ASN A 83 -21.27 -8.19 -5.63
C ASN A 83 -20.63 -7.69 -6.94
N LEU A 84 -21.36 -7.79 -8.06
CA LEU A 84 -20.87 -7.38 -9.39
C LEU A 84 -20.51 -5.89 -9.46
N LEU A 85 -21.20 -5.02 -8.71
CA LEU A 85 -20.92 -3.60 -8.73
C LEU A 85 -19.57 -3.29 -8.05
N THR A 86 -19.29 -3.96 -6.93
CA THR A 86 -18.03 -3.88 -6.20
C THR A 86 -16.87 -4.48 -6.99
N LEU A 87 -17.14 -5.51 -7.81
CA LEU A 87 -16.18 -6.04 -8.76
C LEU A 87 -15.73 -4.98 -9.78
N VAL A 88 -16.68 -4.28 -10.39
CA VAL A 88 -16.38 -3.21 -11.36
C VAL A 88 -15.59 -2.08 -10.70
N GLU A 89 -15.98 -1.67 -9.50
CA GLU A 89 -15.24 -0.64 -8.75
C GLU A 89 -13.83 -1.10 -8.36
N GLY A 90 -13.67 -2.36 -7.94
CA GLY A 90 -12.35 -2.92 -7.64
C GLY A 90 -11.44 -2.93 -8.87
N ILE A 91 -11.95 -3.34 -10.03
CA ILE A 91 -11.19 -3.32 -11.29
C ILE A 91 -10.83 -1.88 -11.69
N ALA A 92 -11.79 -0.96 -11.67
CA ALA A 92 -11.58 0.44 -12.01
C ALA A 92 -10.54 1.10 -11.08
N GLY A 93 -10.65 0.84 -9.78
CA GLY A 93 -9.69 1.30 -8.77
C GLY A 93 -8.30 0.69 -8.96
N GLY A 94 -8.22 -0.60 -9.30
CA GLY A 94 -6.96 -1.26 -9.59
C GLY A 94 -6.24 -0.68 -10.81
N ILE A 95 -6.96 -0.40 -11.90
CA ILE A 95 -6.40 0.24 -13.09
C ILE A 95 -5.86 1.63 -12.74
N MET A 96 -6.65 2.44 -12.04
CA MET A 96 -6.27 3.79 -11.64
C MET A 96 -5.07 3.79 -10.69
N GLY A 97 -5.09 2.95 -9.65
CA GLY A 97 -4.00 2.84 -8.68
C GLY A 97 -2.71 2.30 -9.31
N GLY A 98 -2.80 1.26 -10.13
CA GLY A 98 -1.66 0.64 -10.79
C GLY A 98 -0.97 1.58 -11.78
N MET A 99 -1.76 2.32 -12.58
CA MET A 99 -1.24 3.32 -13.51
C MET A 99 -0.55 4.47 -12.79
N MET A 100 -1.20 5.04 -11.77
CA MET A 100 -0.64 6.15 -11.00
C MET A 100 0.62 5.72 -10.22
N GLY A 101 0.62 4.52 -9.66
CA GLY A 101 1.79 3.95 -8.99
C GLY A 101 2.98 3.76 -9.94
N ALA A 102 2.77 3.15 -11.11
CA ALA A 102 3.82 2.96 -12.11
C ALA A 102 4.42 4.29 -12.59
N MET A 103 3.56 5.28 -12.85
CA MET A 103 3.99 6.62 -13.25
C MET A 103 4.85 7.28 -12.16
N LEU A 104 4.44 7.19 -10.89
CA LEU A 104 5.24 7.69 -9.76
C LEU A 104 6.61 6.99 -9.70
N GLY A 105 6.64 5.66 -9.86
CA GLY A 105 7.88 4.88 -9.79
C GLY A 105 8.93 5.22 -10.84
N VAL A 106 8.49 5.47 -12.07
CA VAL A 106 9.39 5.83 -13.18
C VAL A 106 9.88 7.28 -13.07
N MET A 107 9.03 8.20 -12.63
CA MET A 107 9.40 9.62 -12.49
C MET A 107 10.33 9.92 -11.30
N LEU A 108 10.47 9.00 -10.34
CA LEU A 108 11.27 9.24 -9.14
C LEU A 108 12.79 9.15 -9.41
N PRO A 109 13.57 10.18 -9.00
CA PRO A 109 15.02 10.14 -9.01
C PRO A 109 15.56 8.95 -8.19
N LEU A 110 16.65 8.34 -8.67
CA LEU A 110 17.29 7.20 -8.01
C LEU A 110 17.79 7.48 -6.59
N ASP A 111 18.03 8.75 -6.25
CA ASP A 111 18.51 9.12 -4.92
C ASP A 111 17.39 9.22 -3.88
N ASN A 112 16.14 9.48 -4.31
CA ASN A 112 15.03 9.80 -3.40
C ASN A 112 13.86 8.81 -3.45
N PHE A 113 13.89 7.78 -4.29
CA PHE A 113 12.79 6.81 -4.39
C PHE A 113 12.49 6.11 -3.06
N LYS A 114 13.49 5.96 -2.19
CA LYS A 114 13.34 5.30 -0.88
C LYS A 114 12.36 6.02 0.02
N LEU A 115 12.45 7.35 0.09
CA LEU A 115 11.56 8.16 0.92
C LEU A 115 10.12 8.08 0.41
N MET A 116 9.93 8.15 -0.91
CA MET A 116 8.61 8.02 -1.51
C MET A 116 8.01 6.63 -1.26
N LEU A 117 8.81 5.56 -1.43
CA LEU A 117 8.36 4.20 -1.16
C LEU A 117 7.89 4.04 0.29
N VAL A 118 8.67 4.53 1.25
CA VAL A 118 8.32 4.50 2.68
C VAL A 118 7.05 5.29 2.95
N PHE A 119 6.90 6.47 2.34
CA PHE A 119 5.71 7.29 2.50
C PHE A 119 4.46 6.57 1.96
N THR A 120 4.56 5.99 0.76
CA THR A 120 3.48 5.21 0.15
C THR A 120 3.13 3.95 0.97
N ASP A 121 4.12 3.26 1.54
CA ASP A 121 3.91 2.13 2.46
C ASP A 121 3.17 2.56 3.73
N VAL A 122 3.55 3.70 4.32
CA VAL A 122 2.86 4.25 5.50
C VAL A 122 1.41 4.61 5.18
N LEU A 123 1.17 5.24 4.03
CA LEU A 123 -0.19 5.53 3.57
C LEU A 123 -1.02 4.26 3.37
N PHE A 124 -0.42 3.20 2.81
CA PHE A 124 -1.08 1.90 2.65
C PHE A 124 -1.44 1.26 3.99
N ILE A 125 -0.56 1.36 4.97
CA ILE A 125 -0.80 0.89 6.33
C ILE A 125 -1.96 1.67 6.97
N ILE A 126 -1.97 3.01 6.86
CA ILE A 126 -3.07 3.85 7.38
C ILE A 126 -4.39 3.50 6.69
N SER A 127 -4.37 3.34 5.37
CA SER A 127 -5.53 2.90 4.58
C SER A 127 -6.09 1.56 5.08
N SER A 128 -5.22 0.60 5.33
CA SER A 128 -5.59 -0.71 5.90
C SER A 128 -6.22 -0.60 7.28
N LEU A 129 -5.73 0.31 8.14
CA LEU A 129 -6.35 0.59 9.43
C LEU A 129 -7.75 1.16 9.27
N PHE A 130 -7.95 2.11 8.35
CA PHE A 130 -9.26 2.69 8.06
C PHE A 130 -10.25 1.62 7.59
N ILE A 131 -9.84 0.71 6.71
CA ILE A 131 -10.66 -0.43 6.28
C ILE A 131 -11.11 -1.26 7.48
N ILE A 132 -10.18 -1.60 8.39
CA ILE A 132 -10.49 -2.38 9.60
C ILE A 132 -11.50 -1.66 10.49
N LEU A 133 -11.36 -0.34 10.66
CA LEU A 133 -12.27 0.48 11.46
C LEU A 133 -13.68 0.54 10.83
N ILE A 134 -13.76 0.73 9.53
CA ILE A 134 -15.02 0.76 8.78
C ILE A 134 -15.75 -0.58 8.91
N ILE A 135 -15.05 -1.71 8.69
CA ILE A 135 -15.65 -3.05 8.83
C ILE A 135 -16.19 -3.24 10.26
N ASN A 136 -15.42 -2.87 11.29
CA ASN A 136 -15.87 -3.00 12.67
C ASN A 136 -17.08 -2.10 12.99
N SER A 137 -17.13 -0.89 12.43
CA SER A 137 -18.26 0.02 12.59
C SER A 137 -19.53 -0.54 11.97
N GLU A 138 -19.44 -1.16 10.79
CA GLU A 138 -20.58 -1.78 10.12
C GLU A 138 -21.11 -3.00 10.91
N LEU A 139 -20.20 -3.81 11.47
CA LEU A 139 -20.58 -4.94 12.33
C LEU A 139 -21.32 -4.48 13.60
N LYS A 140 -20.87 -3.38 14.22
CA LYS A 140 -21.54 -2.78 15.39
C LYS A 140 -22.96 -2.32 15.06
N LYS A 141 -23.16 -1.71 13.89
CA LYS A 141 -24.47 -1.19 13.45
C LYS A 141 -25.50 -2.32 13.27
N ASN A 142 -25.05 -3.51 12.90
CA ASN A 142 -25.90 -4.68 12.67
C ASN A 142 -26.25 -5.46 13.97
N GLY A 143 -25.93 -4.92 15.15
CA GLY A 143 -26.45 -5.44 16.43
C GLY A 143 -25.75 -6.69 16.96
N GLU A 144 -24.63 -7.11 16.38
CA GLU A 144 -23.81 -8.16 16.99
C GLU A 144 -23.12 -7.63 18.25
N SER A 145 -23.22 -8.38 19.34
CA SER A 145 -22.62 -8.06 20.64
C SER A 145 -21.11 -8.26 20.61
N ILE A 146 -20.40 -7.33 19.96
CA ILE A 146 -18.95 -7.32 19.99
C ILE A 146 -18.52 -6.90 21.40
N SER A 147 -17.90 -7.82 22.14
CA SER A 147 -17.33 -7.54 23.46
C SER A 147 -16.38 -6.34 23.41
N PHE A 148 -16.54 -5.44 24.38
CA PHE A 148 -16.02 -4.08 24.39
C PHE A 148 -14.50 -3.95 24.69
N TYR A 149 -13.65 -4.91 24.32
CA TYR A 149 -12.19 -4.80 24.52
C TYR A 149 -11.39 -5.15 23.27
N PRO A 150 -10.26 -4.47 23.01
CA PRO A 150 -9.99 -3.91 21.70
C PRO A 150 -9.24 -4.91 20.82
N ARG A 151 -9.98 -5.70 20.04
CA ARG A 151 -9.38 -6.58 19.02
C ARG A 151 -8.70 -5.82 17.87
N SER A 152 -8.95 -4.51 17.74
CA SER A 152 -8.21 -3.59 16.84
C SER A 152 -6.94 -3.00 17.46
N PHE A 153 -6.77 -3.02 18.78
CA PHE A 153 -5.54 -2.53 19.42
C PHE A 153 -4.30 -3.32 19.00
N PRO A 154 -4.28 -4.67 18.92
CA PRO A 154 -3.12 -5.38 18.39
C PRO A 154 -2.86 -5.04 16.92
N TRP A 155 -3.88 -4.69 16.13
CA TRP A 155 -3.75 -4.27 14.73
C TRP A 155 -3.18 -2.85 14.57
N ILE A 156 -3.60 -1.93 15.44
CA ILE A 156 -3.00 -0.59 15.54
C ILE A 156 -1.53 -0.72 15.98
N VAL A 157 -1.24 -1.59 16.94
CA VAL A 157 0.11 -1.80 17.46
C VAL A 157 1.00 -2.47 16.40
N THR A 158 0.54 -3.49 15.68
CA THR A 158 1.32 -4.10 14.58
C THR A 158 1.56 -3.13 13.43
N SER A 159 0.58 -2.30 13.09
CA SER A 159 0.70 -1.24 12.09
C SER A 159 1.76 -0.19 12.48
N LEU A 160 1.74 0.28 13.72
CA LEU A 160 2.74 1.22 14.25
C LEU A 160 4.14 0.61 14.31
N ILE A 161 4.27 -0.64 14.75
CA ILE A 161 5.55 -1.36 14.78
C ILE A 161 6.10 -1.52 13.36
N SER A 162 5.25 -1.89 12.41
CA SER A 162 5.64 -2.04 11.00
C SER A 162 6.12 -0.73 10.39
N ALA A 163 5.45 0.39 10.67
CA ALA A 163 5.85 1.71 10.21
C ALA A 163 7.19 2.16 10.83
N MET A 164 7.38 1.91 12.14
CA MET A 164 8.66 2.20 12.81
C MET A 164 9.82 1.40 12.25
N ILE A 165 9.60 0.12 11.95
CA ILE A 165 10.62 -0.74 11.32
C ILE A 165 11.01 -0.18 9.95
N ILE A 166 10.05 0.09 9.07
CA ILE A 166 10.32 0.66 7.73
C ILE A 166 11.09 1.98 7.84
N LEU A 167 10.68 2.85 8.78
CA LEU A 167 11.34 4.14 9.00
C LEU A 167 12.79 3.97 9.47
N THR A 168 13.06 3.03 10.39
CA THR A 168 14.44 2.74 10.84
C THR A 168 15.33 2.20 9.72
N PHE A 169 14.83 1.28 8.89
CA PHE A 169 15.59 0.75 7.75
C PHE A 169 15.84 1.82 6.67
N ALA A 170 14.88 2.73 6.45
CA ALA A 170 15.05 3.85 5.55
C ALA A 170 16.13 4.82 6.03
N GLN A 171 16.11 5.20 7.32
CA GLN A 171 17.13 6.07 7.93
C GLN A 171 18.53 5.43 7.90
N LEU A 172 18.61 4.12 8.14
CA LEU A 172 19.87 3.37 8.12
C LEU A 172 20.48 3.30 6.71
N GLU A 173 19.65 3.15 5.67
CA GLU A 173 20.10 3.20 4.27
C GLU A 173 20.32 4.63 3.73
N SER A 174 19.75 5.67 4.36
CA SER A 174 20.00 7.08 4.00
C SER A 174 21.30 7.65 4.60
N LYS A 175 21.73 7.16 5.77
CA LYS A 175 23.01 7.56 6.40
C LYS A 175 24.27 7.41 5.52
N PRO A 176 24.46 6.36 4.69
CA PRO A 176 25.62 6.28 3.80
C PRO A 176 25.61 7.27 2.64
N ALA A 177 24.47 7.88 2.29
CA ALA A 177 24.36 8.82 1.15
C ALA A 177 24.56 10.30 1.56
N LEU A 178 24.11 10.67 2.76
CA LEU A 178 24.30 12.04 3.28
C LEU A 178 25.77 12.32 3.65
N SER A 179 26.49 11.30 4.13
CA SER A 179 27.91 11.44 4.50
C SER A 179 28.81 11.69 3.28
N LYS A 180 28.48 11.16 2.09
CA LYS A 180 29.28 11.39 0.87
C LYS A 180 29.00 12.73 0.22
N SER A 181 27.77 13.22 0.30
CA SER A 181 27.39 14.52 -0.25
C SER A 181 27.94 15.70 0.56
N ILE A 182 28.14 15.55 1.88
CA ILE A 182 28.80 16.58 2.70
C ILE A 182 30.31 16.63 2.41
N VAL A 183 31.00 15.48 2.34
CA VAL A 183 32.46 15.44 2.07
C VAL A 183 32.80 15.97 0.67
N GLN A 184 31.98 15.68 -0.34
CA GLN A 184 32.24 16.18 -1.70
C GLN A 184 31.94 17.68 -1.87
N LYS A 185 31.03 18.23 -1.06
CA LYS A 185 30.75 19.68 -1.06
C LYS A 185 31.83 20.47 -0.32
N GLU A 186 32.46 19.88 0.69
CA GLU A 186 33.57 20.49 1.43
C GLU A 186 34.86 20.56 0.59
N HIS A 187 35.17 19.52 -0.19
CA HIS A 187 36.37 19.53 -1.06
C HIS A 187 36.31 20.53 -2.21
N HIS A 188 35.12 20.94 -2.67
CA HIS A 188 35.00 21.94 -3.73
C HIS A 188 35.13 23.39 -3.24
N HIS A 189 34.94 23.65 -1.94
CA HIS A 189 35.02 25.02 -1.38
C HIS A 189 36.41 25.41 -0.85
N HIS A 190 37.38 24.50 -0.84
CA HIS A 190 38.74 24.79 -0.35
C HIS A 190 39.78 25.03 -1.46
N ASN A 191 39.33 25.10 -2.72
CA ASN A 191 40.20 25.22 -3.89
C ASN A 191 39.85 26.41 -4.82
N GLU A 192 39.13 27.42 -4.31
CA GLU A 192 38.99 28.74 -4.94
C GLU A 192 39.70 29.82 -4.10
#